data_AF-A0A3C0HEQ2-F1
#
_entry.id   AF-A0A3C0HEQ2-F1
#
_cell.length_a   1.000
_cell.length_b   1.000
_cell.length_c   1.000
_cell.angle_alpha   90.00
_cell.angle_beta   90.00
_cell.angle_gamma   90.00
#
_symmetry.space_group_name_H-M   'P 1'
#
loop_
_entity.id
_entity.type
_entity.pdbx_description
1 polymer ?
#
loop_
_entity_poly.entity_id
_entity_poly.type
_entity_poly.pdbx_seq_one_letter_code
_entity_poly.pdbx_strand_id
1 'polypeptide(L)'
;MQLYALEYNSERENLIISEHGRHVQKLINHAITIEDRSKRQRFVESVVNLMHQMNPQTKNVAEYKERLWKHVFRISDYKLDVDAPEGVVITKPSEDKRVANLGYPKMEKRFRHYGRNVQELVRKALT
;
A
#
# COMPACT_ATOMS: atom_id res chain seq x y z
N MET A 1 -32.26 -4.20 10.93
CA MET A 1 -31.54 -4.99 11.96
C MET A 1 -30.43 -5.73 11.23
N GLN A 2 -29.19 -5.23 11.29
CA GLN A 2 -28.08 -5.84 10.55
C GLN A 2 -27.56 -7.02 11.37
N LEU A 3 -27.83 -8.23 10.89
CA LEU A 3 -27.29 -9.48 11.44
C LEU A 3 -25.77 -9.41 11.36
N TYR A 4 -25.08 -9.41 12.50
CA TYR A 4 -23.63 -9.57 12.56
C TYR A 4 -23.30 -11.02 12.22
N ALA A 5 -23.29 -11.34 10.92
CA ALA A 5 -22.78 -12.61 10.43
C ALA A 5 -21.27 -12.71 10.73
N LEU A 6 -20.82 -13.88 11.17
CA LEU A 6 -19.40 -14.21 11.29
C LEU A 6 -18.78 -14.23 9.90
N GLU A 7 -18.30 -13.07 9.45
CA GLU A 7 -17.57 -12.93 8.19
C GLU A 7 -16.12 -13.39 8.38
N TYR A 8 -15.69 -14.34 7.55
CA TYR A 8 -14.30 -14.79 7.53
C TYR A 8 -13.39 -13.79 6.84
N ASN A 9 -12.16 -13.65 7.34
CA ASN A 9 -11.18 -12.70 6.78
C ASN A 9 -10.79 -13.00 5.33
N SER A 10 -10.94 -14.24 4.87
CA SER A 10 -10.67 -14.70 3.51
C SER A 10 -11.71 -14.26 2.48
N GLU A 11 -12.93 -13.95 2.91
CA GLU A 11 -14.04 -13.54 2.04
C GLU A 11 -14.14 -12.01 1.91
N ARG A 12 -13.39 -11.29 2.75
CA ARG A 12 -13.40 -9.82 2.79
C ARG A 12 -12.46 -9.23 1.76
N GLU A 13 -12.72 -7.98 1.41
CA GLU A 13 -11.78 -7.20 0.59
C GLU A 13 -10.37 -7.21 1.18
N ASN A 14 -9.40 -7.25 0.27
CA ASN A 14 -7.99 -7.16 0.61
C ASN A 14 -7.70 -5.82 1.31
N LEU A 15 -6.90 -5.89 2.37
CA LEU A 15 -6.38 -4.69 3.03
C LEU A 15 -5.29 -4.08 2.17
N ILE A 16 -5.53 -2.87 1.66
CA ILE A 16 -4.55 -2.16 0.81
C ILE A 16 -3.35 -1.71 1.67
N ILE A 17 -3.63 -1.22 2.89
CA ILE A 17 -2.62 -0.78 3.85
C ILE A 17 -2.98 -1.34 5.22
N SER A 18 -2.25 -2.38 5.65
CA SER A 18 -2.50 -3.08 6.91
C SER A 18 -2.28 -2.21 8.16
N GLU A 19 -1.43 -1.17 8.08
CA GLU A 19 -1.11 -0.25 9.19
C GLU A 19 -2.36 0.39 9.82
N HIS A 20 -3.38 0.72 9.01
CA HIS A 20 -4.56 1.46 9.45
C HIS A 20 -5.80 0.58 9.68
N GLY A 21 -5.73 -0.69 9.30
CA GLY A 21 -6.79 -1.66 9.50
C GLY A 21 -8.06 -1.46 8.64
N ARG A 22 -9.04 -2.35 8.85
CA ARG A 22 -10.24 -2.45 7.99
C ARG A 22 -11.23 -1.31 8.18
N HIS A 23 -11.32 -0.76 9.39
CA HIS A 23 -12.27 0.32 9.68
C HIS A 23 -11.90 1.59 8.91
N VAL A 24 -10.62 1.95 8.86
CA VAL A 24 -10.14 3.10 8.08
C VAL A 24 -10.43 2.89 6.59
N GLN A 25 -10.19 1.68 6.05
CA GLN A 25 -10.53 1.38 4.66
C GLN A 25 -12.04 1.52 4.38
N LYS A 26 -12.91 1.05 5.29
CA LYS A 26 -14.37 1.26 5.17
C LYS A 26 -14.76 2.73 5.22
N LEU A 27 -14.16 3.52 6.11
CA LEU A 27 -14.41 4.97 6.19
C LEU A 27 -14.01 5.67 4.88
N ILE A 28 -12.82 5.37 4.34
CA ILE A 28 -12.36 5.95 3.07
C ILE A 28 -13.27 5.54 1.91
N ASN A 29 -13.69 4.27 1.86
CA ASN A 29 -14.65 3.81 0.84
C ASN A 29 -15.99 4.54 0.97
N HIS A 30 -16.46 4.81 2.19
CA HIS A 30 -17.66 5.60 2.41
C HIS A 30 -17.49 7.06 1.99
N ALA A 31 -16.30 7.65 2.17
CA ALA A 31 -16.03 9.02 1.75
C ALA A 31 -16.26 9.22 0.24
N ILE A 32 -16.02 8.19 -0.59
CA ILE A 32 -16.28 8.21 -2.03
C ILE A 32 -17.78 8.35 -2.34
N THR A 33 -18.64 7.81 -1.47
CA THR A 33 -20.11 7.86 -1.65
C THR A 33 -20.73 9.20 -1.25
N ILE A 34 -19.97 10.12 -0.65
CA ILE A 34 -20.46 11.44 -0.25
C ILE A 34 -20.49 12.36 -1.48
N GLU A 35 -21.68 12.82 -1.86
CA GLU A 35 -21.88 13.68 -3.04
C GLU A 35 -21.33 15.10 -2.83
N ASP A 36 -21.66 15.71 -1.69
CA ASP A 36 -21.26 17.06 -1.32
C ASP A 36 -19.75 17.14 -1.08
N ARG A 37 -19.03 17.89 -1.95
CA ARG A 37 -17.57 18.06 -1.88
C ARG A 37 -17.11 18.62 -0.55
N SER A 38 -17.82 19.59 0.03
CA SER A 38 -17.42 20.19 1.31
C SER A 38 -17.58 19.21 2.47
N LYS A 39 -18.63 18.39 2.45
CA LYS A 39 -18.80 17.31 3.45
C LYS A 39 -17.77 16.21 3.27
N ARG A 40 -17.48 15.83 2.03
CA ARG A 40 -16.45 14.84 1.67
C ARG A 40 -15.07 15.27 2.15
N GLN A 41 -14.70 16.53 1.92
CA GLN A 41 -13.43 17.12 2.39
C GLN A 41 -13.30 17.00 3.92
N ARG A 42 -14.28 17.52 4.67
CA ARG A 42 -14.28 17.49 6.14
C ARG A 42 -14.24 16.06 6.70
N PHE A 43 -14.97 15.16 6.05
CA PHE A 43 -14.98 13.75 6.43
C PHE A 43 -13.59 13.13 6.27
N VAL A 44 -12.94 13.33 5.13
CA VAL A 44 -11.60 12.79 4.85
C VAL A 44 -10.55 13.37 5.78
N GLU A 45 -10.59 14.68 6.05
CA GLU A 45 -9.72 15.32 7.03
C GLU A 45 -9.90 14.70 8.44
N SER A 46 -11.14 14.39 8.82
CA SER A 46 -11.44 13.72 10.09
C SER A 46 -10.86 12.29 10.13
N VAL A 47 -10.93 11.56 9.01
CA VAL A 47 -10.30 10.24 8.88
C VAL A 47 -8.78 10.32 8.97
N VAL A 48 -8.15 11.30 8.33
CA VAL A 48 -6.69 11.52 8.43
C VAL A 48 -6.29 11.85 9.87
N ASN A 49 -7.08 12.66 10.58
CA ASN A 49 -6.85 12.95 12.00
C ASN A 49 -6.97 11.69 12.87
N LEU A 50 -7.95 10.82 12.59
CA LEU A 50 -8.08 9.53 13.26
C LEU A 50 -6.85 8.65 13.02
N MET A 51 -6.40 8.53 11.77
CA MET A 51 -5.18 7.79 11.42
C MET A 51 -3.95 8.33 12.16
N HIS A 52 -3.85 9.66 12.31
CA HIS A 52 -2.77 10.31 13.05
C HIS A 52 -2.80 9.97 14.56
N GLN A 53 -3.98 9.95 15.17
CA GLN A 53 -4.16 9.59 16.58
C GLN A 53 -3.82 8.13 16.87
N MET A 54 -4.06 7.23 15.91
CA MET A 54 -3.77 5.80 16.07
C MET A 54 -2.27 5.50 16.17
N ASN A 55 -1.39 6.35 15.60
CA ASN A 55 0.05 6.16 15.67
C ASN A 55 0.80 7.49 15.90
N PRO A 56 0.88 7.97 17.16
CA PRO A 56 1.42 9.29 17.49
C PRO A 56 2.96 9.40 17.43
N GLN A 57 3.70 8.31 17.20
CA GLN A 57 5.16 8.26 17.40
C GLN A 57 6.02 8.58 16.16
N THR A 58 5.69 9.62 15.39
CA THR A 58 6.54 10.04 14.26
C THR A 58 7.28 11.33 14.57
N LYS A 59 8.62 11.26 14.59
CA LYS A 59 9.52 12.41 14.89
C LYS A 59 9.37 13.58 13.91
N ASN A 60 8.78 13.35 12.72
CA ASN A 60 8.50 14.39 11.73
C ASN A 60 7.00 14.42 11.39
N VAL A 61 6.27 15.37 12.00
CA VAL A 61 4.81 15.48 11.88
C VAL A 61 4.37 15.83 10.44
N ALA A 62 5.15 16.64 9.72
CA ALA A 62 4.81 17.09 8.37
C ALA A 62 4.91 15.95 7.35
N GLU A 63 6.05 15.24 7.33
CA GLU A 63 6.25 14.06 6.47
C GLU A 63 5.24 12.95 6.78
N TYR A 64 4.90 12.78 8.05
CA TYR A 64 3.92 11.78 8.43
C TYR A 64 2.52 12.11 7.91
N LYS A 65 2.08 13.36 8.01
CA LYS A 65 0.80 13.80 7.42
C LYS A 65 0.76 13.58 5.91
N GLU A 66 1.84 13.92 5.20
CA GLU A 66 1.95 13.65 3.77
C GLU A 66 1.77 12.16 3.46
N ARG A 67 2.39 11.28 4.27
CA ARG A 67 2.25 9.83 4.13
C ARG A 67 0.80 9.36 4.35
N LEU A 68 0.10 9.90 5.34
CA LEU A 68 -1.31 9.56 5.59
C LEU A 68 -2.20 9.96 4.41
N TRP A 69 -1.99 11.13 3.82
CA TRP A 69 -2.72 11.53 2.62
C TRP A 69 -2.44 10.60 1.45
N LYS A 70 -1.18 10.23 1.20
CA LYS A 70 -0.84 9.21 0.18
C LYS A 70 -1.55 7.88 0.43
N HIS A 71 -1.67 7.46 1.69
CA HIS A 71 -2.41 6.25 2.08
C HIS A 71 -3.90 6.36 1.76
N VAL A 72 -4.54 7.49 2.09
CA VAL A 72 -5.95 7.74 1.79
C VAL A 72 -6.23 7.63 0.30
N PHE A 73 -5.44 8.31 -0.54
CA PHE A 73 -5.58 8.26 -1.99
C PHE A 73 -5.30 6.88 -2.57
N ARG A 74 -4.34 6.14 -1.99
CA ARG A 74 -4.06 4.78 -2.41
C ARG A 74 -5.21 3.83 -2.09
N ILE A 75 -5.83 3.99 -0.92
CA ILE A 75 -6.98 3.18 -0.47
C ILE A 75 -8.22 3.48 -1.32
N SER A 76 -8.45 4.75 -1.67
CA SER A 76 -9.58 5.16 -2.51
C SER A 76 -9.40 4.85 -4.01
N ASP A 77 -8.33 4.16 -4.38
CA ASP A 77 -7.94 3.91 -5.77
C ASP A 77 -7.90 5.20 -6.61
N TYR A 78 -7.49 6.31 -5.99
CA TYR A 78 -7.42 7.64 -6.61
C TYR A 78 -8.76 8.17 -7.16
N LYS A 79 -9.90 7.65 -6.69
CA LYS A 79 -11.25 8.09 -7.11
C LYS A 79 -11.79 9.29 -6.32
N LEU A 80 -11.06 9.73 -5.32
CA LEU A 80 -11.54 10.65 -4.30
C LEU A 80 -11.23 12.09 -4.71
N ASP A 81 -12.28 12.90 -4.87
CA ASP A 81 -12.19 14.32 -5.25
C ASP A 81 -12.16 15.21 -4.01
N VAL A 82 -10.96 15.48 -3.51
CA VAL A 82 -10.65 16.34 -2.34
C VAL A 82 -9.33 17.07 -2.53
N ASP A 83 -9.19 18.19 -1.84
CA ASP A 83 -7.97 18.99 -1.83
C ASP A 83 -7.01 18.45 -0.77
N ALA A 84 -5.82 18.05 -1.19
CA ALA A 84 -4.75 17.65 -0.30
C ALA A 84 -3.97 18.89 0.21
N PRO A 85 -3.28 18.80 1.36
CA PRO A 85 -2.48 19.91 1.88
C PRO A 85 -1.39 20.34 0.91
N GLU A 86 -0.95 21.61 1.01
CA GLU A 86 0.14 22.13 0.19
C GLU A 86 1.40 21.25 0.27
N GLY A 87 1.99 20.96 -0.89
CA GLY A 87 3.21 20.16 -1.03
C GLY A 87 2.98 18.65 -1.18
N VAL A 88 1.76 18.14 -0.97
CA VAL A 88 1.47 16.71 -1.15
C VAL A 88 1.24 16.40 -2.63
N VAL A 89 2.22 15.80 -3.29
CA VAL A 89 2.06 15.31 -4.67
C VAL A 89 1.42 13.92 -4.66
N ILE A 90 0.20 13.84 -5.21
CA ILE A 90 -0.55 12.59 -5.31
C ILE A 90 -0.42 12.08 -6.74
N THR A 91 0.51 11.15 -6.94
CA THR A 91 0.68 10.49 -8.23
C THR A 91 0.17 9.07 -8.12
N LYS A 92 -0.76 8.68 -9.01
CA LYS A 92 -1.10 7.26 -9.19
C LYS A 92 0.15 6.55 -9.72
N PRO A 93 0.69 5.53 -9.03
CA PRO A 93 1.83 4.79 -9.55
C PRO A 93 1.45 4.22 -10.92
N SER A 94 2.28 4.47 -11.94
CA SER A 94 2.10 3.86 -13.25
C SER A 94 2.17 2.33 -13.07
N GLU A 95 1.18 1.63 -13.62
CA GLU A 95 1.09 0.16 -13.54
C GLU A 95 2.33 -0.53 -14.15
N ASP A 96 3.06 0.19 -15.01
CA ASP A 96 4.28 -0.25 -15.69
C ASP A 96 5.48 -0.48 -14.77
N LYS A 97 5.45 -0.06 -13.51
CA LYS A 97 6.54 -0.32 -12.55
C LYS A 97 6.50 -1.72 -11.92
N ARG A 98 5.89 -2.71 -12.60
CA ARG A 98 6.12 -4.10 -12.20
C ARG A 98 7.56 -4.45 -12.55
N VAL A 99 8.39 -4.57 -11.50
CA VAL A 99 9.74 -5.13 -11.59
C VAL A 99 9.66 -6.42 -12.40
N ALA A 100 10.52 -6.53 -13.42
CA ALA A 100 10.61 -7.73 -14.22
C ALA A 100 10.76 -8.94 -13.29
N ASN A 101 9.94 -9.97 -13.51
CA ASN A 101 9.99 -11.17 -12.71
C ASN A 101 11.40 -11.78 -12.86
N LEU A 102 12.22 -11.63 -11.82
CA LEU A 102 13.53 -12.26 -11.76
C LEU A 102 13.25 -13.76 -11.68
N GLY A 103 13.33 -14.43 -12.84
CA GLY A 103 13.07 -15.86 -12.94
C GLY A 103 13.84 -16.61 -11.85
N TYR A 104 13.19 -17.57 -11.20
CA TYR A 104 13.80 -18.31 -10.10
C TYR A 104 15.17 -18.85 -10.53
N PRO A 105 16.23 -18.67 -9.73
CA PRO A 105 17.57 -19.11 -10.13
C PRO A 105 17.55 -20.61 -10.39
N LYS A 106 17.75 -21.01 -11.64
CA LYS A 106 17.86 -22.43 -12.03
C LYS A 106 19.18 -22.97 -11.48
N MET A 107 19.17 -23.54 -10.27
CA MET A 107 20.34 -24.23 -9.74
C MET A 107 20.48 -25.60 -10.41
N GLU A 108 21.59 -25.80 -11.11
CA GLU A 108 21.92 -27.08 -11.73
C GLU A 108 22.27 -28.11 -10.66
N LYS A 109 21.56 -29.25 -10.62
CA LYS A 109 21.66 -30.23 -9.53
C LYS A 109 22.93 -31.09 -9.58
N ARG A 110 23.70 -31.06 -10.68
CA ARG A 110 24.80 -32.01 -10.94
C ARG A 110 26.02 -31.78 -10.03
N PHE A 111 26.31 -30.53 -9.65
CA PHE A 111 27.49 -30.16 -8.86
C PHE A 111 27.14 -29.32 -7.61
N ARG A 112 26.13 -29.79 -6.85
CA ARG A 112 25.61 -29.09 -5.67
C ARG A 112 26.66 -28.79 -4.60
N HIS A 113 27.60 -29.70 -4.38
CA HIS A 113 28.63 -29.60 -3.34
C HIS A 113 29.68 -28.50 -3.61
N TYR A 114 29.90 -28.13 -4.87
CA TYR A 114 30.89 -27.13 -5.26
C TYR A 114 30.33 -25.71 -5.28
N GLY A 115 29.00 -25.56 -5.27
CA GLY A 115 28.33 -24.26 -5.33
C GLY A 115 28.40 -23.59 -6.71
N ARG A 116 27.54 -22.59 -6.91
CA ARG A 116 27.39 -21.89 -8.20
C ARG A 116 28.64 -21.09 -8.58
N ASN A 117 29.28 -20.44 -7.61
CA ASN A 117 30.41 -19.54 -7.87
C ASN A 117 31.62 -20.31 -8.44
N VAL A 118 31.92 -21.50 -7.90
CA VAL A 118 33.02 -22.34 -8.42
C VAL A 118 32.74 -22.78 -9.85
N GLN A 119 31.50 -23.15 -10.17
CA GLN A 119 31.10 -23.50 -11.54
C GLN A 119 31.24 -22.30 -12.49
N GLU A 120 30.86 -21.09 -12.06
CA GLU A 120 31.04 -19.86 -12.87
C GLU A 120 32.52 -19.52 -13.08
N LEU A 121 33.37 -19.71 -12.07
CA LEU A 121 34.82 -19.51 -12.19
C LEU A 121 35.45 -20.48 -13.20
N VAL A 122 35.12 -21.77 -13.11
CA VAL A 122 35.61 -22.78 -14.05
C VAL A 122 35.12 -22.48 -15.48
N ARG A 123 33.84 -22.10 -15.64
CA ARG A 123 33.30 -21.75 -16.96
C ARG A 123 34.04 -20.55 -17.57
N LYS A 124 34.30 -19.50 -16.78
CA LYS A 124 35.06 -18.33 -17.24
C LYS A 124 36.51 -18.64 -17.57
N ALA A 125 37.13 -19.61 -16.90
CA ALA A 125 38.52 -19.99 -17.16
C ALA A 125 38.69 -20.86 -18.42
N LEU A 126 37.63 -21.54 -18.86
CA LEU A 126 37.60 -22.35 -20.08
C LEU A 126 37.19 -21.58 -21.34
N THR A 127 36.75 -20.32 -21.17
CA THR A 127 36.41 -19.40 -22.28
C THR A 127 37.57 -18.44 -22.49
#